data_AF-A0A8T5R2L4-F1
#
_entry.id   AF-A0A8T5R2L4-F1
#
_cell.length_a   1.000
_cell.length_b   1.000
_cell.length_c   1.000
_cell.angle_alpha   90.00
_cell.angle_beta   90.00
_cell.angle_gamma   90.00
#
_symmetry.space_group_name_H-M   'P 1'
#
loop_
_entity.id
_entity.type
_entity.pdbx_description
1 polymer ?
#
loop_
_entity_poly.entity_id
_entity_poly.type
_entity_poly.pdbx_seq_one_letter_code
_entity_poly.pdbx_strand_id
1 'polypeptide(L)'
;MNYETKTKEVTLLKNDFIIVKVERPDNYKFISGQHAMIKLNNEQRPFTIASANDDEDIEFLIKSHGKFTKQLENLKEGDEIIISEAFGEKFNFTKDSKEDLVMVAGGSGITPFMSVLRFIKNNNLPNKVDLFFYNQTTIPYEEELKNLNELENINVHFSLTRPKEGWKGMVGYLTNDSIKDINCNERTWFLCGPTNLLETTIKILENKGVNKANIKYEGWALSSKEKKKMEKNKLYKCEICGNVAQMVEGKPIPLMCCGQEMQEMPEKTEEEGNEKHKPVVEINGNEVTVKVGSVAHPMEEAHYIEMIQLFQGNKIVAMKQLLPGEKPEAKFVLENTEGLTAKAFCNIHGFWRN
;
A
#
# COMPACT_ATOMS: atom_id res chain seq x y z
N MET A 1 4.23 -27.18 -0.47
CA MET A 1 5.00 -27.94 0.54
C MET A 1 5.46 -27.00 1.64
N ASN A 2 5.68 -27.49 2.87
CA ASN A 2 6.25 -26.71 3.99
C ASN A 2 7.56 -27.34 4.44
N TYR A 3 8.51 -26.51 4.84
CA TYR A 3 9.83 -26.89 5.31
C TYR A 3 10.06 -26.28 6.68
N GLU A 4 10.38 -27.14 7.65
CA GLU A 4 10.85 -26.72 8.96
C GLU A 4 12.32 -26.32 8.86
N THR A 5 12.68 -25.20 9.45
CA THR A 5 14.06 -24.71 9.54
C THR A 5 14.27 -23.96 10.85
N LYS A 6 15.51 -23.55 11.10
CA LYS A 6 15.92 -22.81 12.30
C LYS A 6 16.47 -21.46 11.93
N THR A 7 16.18 -20.50 12.78
CA THR A 7 16.78 -19.17 12.73
C THR A 7 18.27 -19.29 13.05
N LYS A 8 19.13 -18.71 12.20
CA LYS A 8 20.57 -18.56 12.48
C LYS A 8 20.88 -17.19 13.05
N GLU A 9 20.29 -16.16 12.48
CA GLU A 9 20.57 -14.79 12.87
C GLU A 9 19.37 -13.88 12.63
N VAL A 10 19.16 -12.95 13.56
CA VAL A 10 18.27 -11.80 13.37
C VAL A 10 19.06 -10.52 13.58
N THR A 11 19.16 -9.71 12.53
CA THR A 11 19.87 -8.43 12.57
C THR A 11 18.87 -7.28 12.48
N LEU A 12 18.84 -6.42 13.51
CA LEU A 12 18.04 -5.20 13.49
C LEU A 12 18.81 -4.08 12.77
N LEU A 13 18.26 -3.58 11.68
CA LEU A 13 18.79 -2.44 10.95
C LEU A 13 18.08 -1.14 11.35
N LYS A 14 18.67 0.00 10.98
CA LYS A 14 18.08 1.33 11.24
C LYS A 14 16.74 1.50 10.50
N ASN A 15 15.79 2.20 11.13
CA ASN A 15 14.46 2.53 10.60
C ASN A 15 13.62 1.32 10.19
N ASP A 16 13.42 0.42 11.16
CA ASP A 16 12.44 -0.67 11.11
C ASP A 16 12.68 -1.71 10.01
N PHE A 17 13.94 -1.94 9.62
CA PHE A 17 14.28 -3.10 8.80
C PHE A 17 14.91 -4.17 9.68
N ILE A 18 14.57 -5.43 9.44
CA ILE A 18 15.19 -6.59 10.05
C ILE A 18 15.65 -7.54 8.96
N ILE A 19 16.81 -8.16 9.18
CA ILE A 19 17.27 -9.30 8.39
C ILE A 19 17.02 -10.54 9.25
N VAL A 20 16.31 -11.50 8.69
CA VAL A 20 16.12 -12.83 9.29
C VAL A 20 16.83 -13.83 8.39
N LYS A 21 17.87 -14.47 8.93
CA LYS A 21 18.61 -15.54 8.26
C LYS A 21 18.25 -16.88 8.90
N VAL A 22 17.91 -17.85 8.07
CA VAL A 22 17.53 -19.21 8.49
C VAL A 22 18.38 -20.23 7.76
N GLU A 23 18.54 -21.41 8.36
CA GLU A 23 19.19 -22.54 7.71
C GLU A 23 18.44 -22.90 6.42
N ARG A 24 19.16 -23.27 5.36
CA ARG A 24 18.50 -23.79 4.15
C ARG A 24 18.05 -25.22 4.42
N PRO A 25 16.74 -25.54 4.33
CA PRO A 25 16.29 -26.92 4.47
C PRO A 25 16.86 -27.81 3.36
N ASP A 26 17.04 -29.09 3.68
CA ASP A 26 17.46 -30.09 2.69
C ASP A 26 16.53 -30.09 1.47
N ASN A 27 17.13 -30.08 0.28
CA ASN A 27 16.43 -30.05 -1.01
C ASN A 27 15.54 -28.82 -1.24
N TYR A 28 15.66 -27.75 -0.43
CA TYR A 28 14.95 -26.50 -0.69
C TYR A 28 15.54 -25.81 -1.92
N LYS A 29 14.73 -25.72 -2.98
CA LYS A 29 15.10 -25.11 -4.26
C LYS A 29 14.19 -23.94 -4.56
N PHE A 30 14.76 -22.86 -5.06
CA PHE A 30 14.04 -21.69 -5.54
C PHE A 30 14.79 -21.03 -6.69
N ILE A 31 14.14 -20.09 -7.36
CA ILE A 31 14.73 -19.23 -8.37
C ILE A 31 14.95 -17.84 -7.74
N SER A 32 16.09 -17.21 -8.00
CA SER A 32 16.35 -15.87 -7.48
C SER A 32 15.25 -14.90 -7.93
N GLY A 33 14.74 -14.11 -6.98
CA GLY A 33 13.58 -13.24 -7.15
C GLY A 33 12.24 -13.80 -6.66
N GLN A 34 12.19 -15.04 -6.17
CA GLN A 34 10.98 -15.67 -5.63
C GLN A 34 10.67 -15.31 -4.17
N HIS A 35 9.44 -15.66 -3.75
CA HIS A 35 8.88 -15.47 -2.41
C HIS A 35 8.69 -16.81 -1.71
N ALA A 36 8.60 -16.77 -0.38
CA ALA A 36 8.09 -17.86 0.43
C ALA A 36 7.12 -17.33 1.49
N MET A 37 6.19 -18.17 1.94
CA MET A 37 5.41 -17.88 3.14
C MET A 37 6.28 -18.20 4.33
N ILE A 38 6.50 -17.21 5.22
CA ILE A 38 7.00 -17.48 6.55
C ILE A 38 5.80 -17.74 7.45
N LYS A 39 5.83 -18.86 8.17
CA LYS A 39 4.82 -19.24 9.15
C LYS A 39 5.44 -19.28 10.55
N LEU A 40 4.79 -18.57 11.47
CA LEU A 40 5.07 -18.60 12.90
C LEU A 40 3.75 -18.80 13.64
N ASN A 41 3.76 -19.71 14.62
CA ASN A 41 2.57 -20.11 15.35
C ASN A 41 1.46 -20.56 14.37
N ASN A 42 0.36 -19.81 14.28
CA ASN A 42 -0.76 -20.07 13.37
C ASN A 42 -0.97 -18.98 12.32
N GLU A 43 -0.03 -18.04 12.19
CA GLU A 43 -0.06 -17.01 11.17
C GLU A 43 1.00 -17.27 10.11
N GLN A 44 0.71 -16.88 8.88
CA GLN A 44 1.69 -16.88 7.80
C GLN A 44 1.60 -15.59 7.01
N ARG A 45 2.76 -15.09 6.56
CA ARG A 45 2.85 -13.94 5.66
C ARG A 45 3.90 -14.21 4.58
N PRO A 46 3.68 -13.72 3.36
CA PRO A 46 4.63 -13.84 2.26
C PRO A 46 5.78 -12.84 2.42
N PHE A 47 7.00 -13.31 2.18
CA PHE A 47 8.19 -12.48 2.09
C PHE A 47 9.04 -12.95 0.91
N THR A 48 9.60 -11.99 0.19
CA THR A 48 10.58 -12.27 -0.85
C THR A 48 11.86 -12.81 -0.23
N ILE A 49 12.43 -13.86 -0.80
CA ILE A 49 13.74 -14.37 -0.40
C ILE A 49 14.79 -13.39 -0.92
N ALA A 50 15.63 -12.86 -0.03
CA ALA A 50 16.67 -11.87 -0.33
C ALA A 50 18.04 -12.51 -0.63
N SER A 51 18.29 -13.74 -0.19
CA SER A 51 19.49 -14.49 -0.58
C SER A 51 19.41 -14.97 -2.04
N ALA A 52 20.56 -15.20 -2.66
CA ALA A 52 20.62 -15.88 -3.95
C ALA A 52 20.21 -17.35 -3.81
N ASN A 53 19.74 -17.95 -4.90
CA ASN A 53 19.32 -19.34 -4.85
C ASN A 53 20.45 -20.35 -4.64
N ASP A 54 21.70 -19.93 -4.72
CA ASP A 54 22.90 -20.71 -4.46
C ASP A 54 23.63 -20.34 -3.16
N ASP A 55 23.10 -19.40 -2.37
CA ASP A 55 23.65 -19.08 -1.04
C ASP A 55 23.41 -20.24 -0.04
N GLU A 56 24.33 -20.46 0.88
CA GLU A 56 24.22 -21.54 1.87
C GLU A 56 22.94 -21.42 2.72
N ASP A 57 22.61 -20.21 3.17
CA ASP A 57 21.47 -19.91 4.02
C ASP A 57 20.36 -19.14 3.27
N ILE A 58 19.15 -19.16 3.83
CA ILE A 58 18.02 -18.37 3.31
C ILE A 58 17.91 -17.08 4.11
N GLU A 59 17.85 -15.93 3.41
CA GLU A 59 17.76 -14.62 4.04
C GLU A 59 16.49 -13.89 3.62
N PHE A 60 15.86 -13.18 4.57
CA PHE A 60 14.73 -12.28 4.32
C PHE A 60 15.02 -10.89 4.89
N LEU A 61 14.88 -9.85 4.06
CA LEU A 61 14.80 -8.46 4.56
C LEU A 61 13.34 -8.08 4.75
N ILE A 62 12.99 -7.70 5.97
CA ILE A 62 11.61 -7.47 6.37
C ILE A 62 11.52 -6.07 6.95
N LYS A 63 10.53 -5.30 6.49
CA LYS A 63 10.18 -4.05 7.17
C LYS A 63 9.27 -4.39 8.34
N SER A 64 9.69 -4.05 9.55
CA SER A 64 8.91 -4.28 10.75
C SER A 64 7.70 -3.38 10.79
N HIS A 65 6.53 -3.99 10.60
CA HIS A 65 5.24 -3.34 10.70
C HIS A 65 4.16 -4.34 11.13
N GLY A 66 3.62 -4.12 12.32
CA GLY A 66 2.51 -4.90 12.86
C GLY A 66 2.93 -6.11 13.70
N LYS A 67 1.93 -6.88 14.15
CA LYS A 67 2.12 -7.96 15.13
C LYS A 67 2.93 -9.14 14.58
N PHE A 68 2.80 -9.45 13.29
CA PHE A 68 3.51 -10.59 12.69
C PHE A 68 5.01 -10.34 12.60
N THR A 69 5.43 -9.20 12.03
CA THR A 69 6.86 -8.91 11.88
C THR A 69 7.56 -8.71 13.22
N LYS A 70 6.87 -8.18 14.24
CA LYS A 70 7.39 -8.12 15.61
C LYS A 70 7.72 -9.49 16.20
N GLN A 71 7.02 -10.56 15.80
CA GLN A 71 7.39 -11.91 16.23
C GLN A 71 8.75 -12.30 15.63
N LEU A 72 8.98 -11.96 14.36
CA LEU A 72 10.26 -12.22 13.67
C LEU A 72 11.43 -11.44 14.29
N GLU A 73 11.21 -10.21 14.77
CA GLU A 73 12.24 -9.43 15.48
C GLU A 73 12.74 -10.10 16.76
N ASN A 74 11.89 -10.91 17.39
CA ASN A 74 12.16 -11.53 18.68
C ASN A 74 12.71 -12.95 18.57
N LEU A 75 12.86 -13.47 17.34
CA LEU A 75 13.47 -14.76 17.12
C LEU A 75 14.93 -14.75 17.54
N LYS A 76 15.37 -15.87 18.10
CA LYS A 76 16.74 -16.13 18.51
C LYS A 76 17.31 -17.27 17.67
N GLU A 77 18.64 -17.36 17.67
CA GLU A 77 19.32 -18.50 17.08
C GLU A 77 18.76 -19.82 17.63
N GLY A 78 18.45 -20.74 16.72
CA GLY A 78 17.85 -22.05 17.02
C GLY A 78 16.32 -22.07 17.07
N ASP A 79 15.64 -20.92 17.06
CA ASP A 79 14.17 -20.89 17.04
C ASP A 79 13.63 -21.46 15.74
N GLU A 80 12.61 -22.32 15.87
CA GLU A 80 11.96 -22.98 14.73
C GLU A 80 11.07 -22.01 13.95
N ILE A 81 11.18 -22.10 12.63
CA ILE A 81 10.40 -21.33 11.67
C ILE A 81 10.03 -22.24 10.50
N ILE A 82 8.82 -22.07 9.98
CA ILE A 82 8.37 -22.83 8.82
C ILE A 82 8.36 -21.91 7.61
N ILE A 83 8.95 -22.36 6.51
CA ILE A 83 8.85 -21.70 5.21
C ILE A 83 8.09 -22.58 4.22
N SER A 84 7.22 -21.99 3.40
CA SER A 84 6.59 -22.73 2.30
C SER A 84 7.60 -23.00 1.19
N GLU A 85 7.22 -23.82 0.21
CA GLU A 85 7.87 -23.81 -1.10
C GLU A 85 7.90 -22.39 -1.68
N ALA A 86 8.93 -22.12 -2.47
CA ALA A 86 9.08 -20.83 -3.12
C ALA A 86 8.08 -20.68 -4.27
N PHE A 87 7.55 -19.48 -4.45
CA PHE A 87 6.59 -19.15 -5.49
C PHE A 87 6.82 -17.73 -6.05
N GLY A 88 6.13 -17.43 -7.15
CA GLY A 88 6.33 -16.20 -7.92
C GLY A 88 7.14 -16.45 -9.18
N GLU A 89 6.84 -15.70 -10.23
CA GLU A 89 7.45 -15.87 -11.56
C GLU A 89 7.98 -14.57 -12.16
N LYS A 90 7.50 -13.43 -11.66
CA LYS A 90 7.72 -12.13 -12.31
C LYS A 90 9.18 -11.70 -12.30
N PHE A 91 9.91 -12.01 -11.23
CA PHE A 91 11.33 -11.64 -11.09
C PHE A 91 12.27 -12.84 -11.19
N ASN A 92 11.79 -13.98 -11.67
CA ASN A 92 12.61 -15.17 -11.84
C ASN A 92 13.81 -14.84 -12.72
N PHE A 93 15.00 -15.06 -12.16
CA PHE A 93 16.26 -14.86 -12.86
C PHE A 93 17.14 -16.10 -12.73
N THR A 94 17.67 -16.57 -13.85
CA THR A 94 18.45 -17.82 -13.94
C THR A 94 19.69 -17.62 -14.80
N LYS A 95 20.55 -18.64 -14.93
CA LYS A 95 21.73 -18.58 -15.82
C LYS A 95 21.38 -18.41 -17.31
N ASP A 96 20.15 -18.76 -17.67
CA ASP A 96 19.62 -18.64 -19.03
C ASP A 96 19.03 -17.25 -19.32
N SER A 97 18.82 -16.42 -18.29
CA SER A 97 18.38 -15.03 -18.44
C SER A 97 19.47 -14.22 -19.15
N LYS A 98 19.21 -13.79 -20.39
CA LYS A 98 20.16 -13.01 -21.22
C LYS A 98 19.84 -11.52 -21.24
N GLU A 99 18.73 -11.13 -20.65
CA GLU A 99 18.31 -9.75 -20.58
C GLU A 99 19.21 -8.92 -19.65
N ASP A 100 19.53 -7.71 -20.10
CA ASP A 100 20.05 -6.67 -19.21
C ASP A 100 18.89 -6.02 -18.44
N LEU A 101 19.14 -5.63 -17.20
CA LEU A 101 18.10 -5.26 -16.24
C LEU A 101 18.15 -3.79 -15.85
N VAL A 102 16.99 -3.19 -15.66
CA VAL A 102 16.85 -1.97 -14.86
C VAL A 102 15.92 -2.29 -13.70
N MET A 103 16.43 -2.16 -12.49
CA MET A 103 15.71 -2.48 -11.26
C MET A 103 15.31 -1.19 -10.55
N VAL A 104 14.05 -1.05 -10.14
CA VAL A 104 13.55 0.12 -9.40
C VAL A 104 12.93 -0.35 -8.10
N ALA A 105 13.66 -0.14 -7.01
CA ALA A 105 13.29 -0.61 -5.67
C ALA A 105 12.87 0.53 -4.75
N GLY A 106 11.79 0.33 -3.99
CA GLY A 106 11.40 1.21 -2.89
C GLY A 106 11.35 0.47 -1.56
N GLY A 107 12.14 0.92 -0.57
CA GLY A 107 12.15 0.33 0.78
C GLY A 107 12.45 -1.18 0.76
N SER A 108 11.57 -2.02 1.35
CA SER A 108 11.73 -3.48 1.34
C SER A 108 11.58 -4.12 -0.04
N GLY A 109 11.11 -3.36 -1.05
CA GLY A 109 11.04 -3.81 -2.45
C GLY A 109 12.41 -4.08 -3.08
N ILE A 110 13.52 -3.81 -2.38
CA ILE A 110 14.86 -4.23 -2.80
C ILE A 110 15.10 -5.74 -2.66
N THR A 111 14.30 -6.44 -1.85
CA THR A 111 14.46 -7.88 -1.56
C THR A 111 14.63 -8.79 -2.79
N PRO A 112 13.74 -8.78 -3.81
CA PRO A 112 13.94 -9.62 -4.99
C PRO A 112 15.23 -9.25 -5.74
N PHE A 113 15.63 -7.98 -5.68
CA PHE A 113 16.78 -7.49 -6.44
C PHE A 113 18.09 -7.84 -5.75
N MET A 114 18.14 -7.87 -4.42
CA MET A 114 19.28 -8.45 -3.71
C MET A 114 19.48 -9.92 -4.09
N SER A 115 18.38 -10.70 -4.16
CA SER A 115 18.45 -12.12 -4.57
C SER A 115 19.01 -12.30 -5.98
N VAL A 116 18.59 -11.45 -6.92
CA VAL A 116 19.09 -11.47 -8.31
C VAL A 116 20.53 -10.95 -8.41
N LEU A 117 20.86 -9.83 -7.76
CA LEU A 117 22.19 -9.24 -7.79
C LEU A 117 23.25 -10.16 -7.17
N ARG A 118 22.95 -10.77 -6.03
CA ARG A 118 23.82 -11.78 -5.41
C ARG A 118 24.03 -12.97 -6.34
N PHE A 119 22.97 -13.45 -6.99
CA PHE A 119 23.08 -14.56 -7.95
C PHE A 119 23.94 -14.22 -9.17
N ILE A 120 23.77 -13.00 -9.74
CA ILE A 120 24.62 -12.48 -10.83
C ILE A 120 26.08 -12.46 -10.41
N LYS A 121 26.37 -11.93 -9.22
CA LYS A 121 27.73 -11.88 -8.65
C LYS A 121 28.30 -13.28 -8.42
N ASN A 122 27.58 -14.16 -7.72
CA ASN A 122 28.03 -15.51 -7.37
C ASN A 122 28.40 -16.34 -8.61
N ASN A 123 27.72 -16.10 -9.73
CA ASN A 123 27.91 -16.85 -10.98
C ASN A 123 28.70 -16.09 -12.05
N ASN A 124 29.23 -14.89 -11.73
CA ASN A 124 29.93 -14.01 -12.68
C ASN A 124 29.15 -13.81 -13.99
N LEU A 125 27.85 -13.56 -13.89
CA LEU A 125 27.00 -13.39 -15.07
C LEU A 125 27.25 -12.01 -15.72
N PRO A 126 27.25 -11.93 -17.07
CA PRO A 126 27.65 -10.70 -17.78
C PRO A 126 26.53 -9.66 -17.89
N ASN A 127 25.31 -9.97 -17.40
CA ASN A 127 24.14 -9.10 -17.53
C ASN A 127 24.43 -7.72 -16.94
N LYS A 128 24.11 -6.67 -17.67
CA LYS A 128 24.22 -5.29 -17.17
C LYS A 128 23.01 -4.96 -16.32
N VAL A 129 23.23 -4.36 -15.16
CA VAL A 129 22.18 -3.99 -14.22
C VAL A 129 22.32 -2.54 -13.80
N ASP A 130 21.22 -1.80 -13.87
CA ASP A 130 21.08 -0.50 -13.25
C ASP A 130 20.02 -0.59 -12.15
N LEU A 131 20.43 -0.51 -10.89
CA LEU A 131 19.54 -0.50 -9.73
C LEU A 131 19.30 0.94 -9.27
N PHE A 132 18.06 1.40 -9.35
CA PHE A 132 17.59 2.63 -8.72
C PHE A 132 16.91 2.30 -7.39
N PHE A 133 17.57 2.59 -6.28
CA PHE A 133 17.04 2.35 -4.95
C PHE A 133 16.52 3.65 -4.31
N TYR A 134 15.27 3.59 -3.84
CA TYR A 134 14.56 4.71 -3.23
C TYR A 134 14.18 4.40 -1.78
N ASN A 135 14.47 5.34 -0.88
CA ASN A 135 13.90 5.33 0.46
C ASN A 135 13.79 6.76 1.03
N GLN A 136 13.28 6.90 2.25
CA GLN A 136 13.18 8.20 2.89
C GLN A 136 14.55 8.69 3.39
N THR A 137 15.22 7.90 4.22
CA THR A 137 16.38 8.35 5.01
C THR A 137 17.50 7.33 5.15
N THR A 138 17.25 6.03 4.92
CA THR A 138 18.21 4.94 5.14
C THR A 138 18.28 3.99 3.95
N ILE A 139 19.36 3.23 3.85
CA ILE A 139 19.57 2.26 2.78
C ILE A 139 19.87 0.90 3.45
N PRO A 140 18.97 -0.10 3.39
CA PRO A 140 19.32 -1.45 3.79
C PRO A 140 20.40 -1.97 2.83
N TYR A 141 21.32 -2.80 3.32
CA TYR A 141 22.43 -3.33 2.54
C TYR A 141 23.38 -2.27 1.95
N GLU A 142 23.47 -1.06 2.52
CA GLU A 142 24.22 0.05 1.92
C GLU A 142 25.65 -0.32 1.53
N GLU A 143 26.40 -0.95 2.43
CA GLU A 143 27.79 -1.34 2.17
C GLU A 143 27.89 -2.46 1.12
N GLU A 144 26.98 -3.43 1.14
CA GLU A 144 26.94 -4.49 0.12
C GLU A 144 26.61 -3.94 -1.26
N LEU A 145 25.66 -3.00 -1.34
CA LEU A 145 25.27 -2.33 -2.57
C LEU A 145 26.41 -1.45 -3.12
N LYS A 146 27.18 -0.79 -2.26
CA LYS A 146 28.40 -0.08 -2.67
C LYS A 146 29.42 -1.04 -3.28
N ASN A 147 29.66 -2.19 -2.65
CA ASN A 147 30.57 -3.20 -3.17
C ASN A 147 30.07 -3.80 -4.50
N LEU A 148 28.76 -4.01 -4.64
CA LEU A 148 28.17 -4.46 -5.91
C LEU A 148 28.36 -3.41 -7.02
N ASN A 149 28.31 -2.13 -6.68
CA ASN A 149 28.53 -1.01 -7.61
C ASN A 149 30.01 -0.87 -8.08
N GLU A 150 30.94 -1.62 -7.50
CA GLU A 150 32.33 -1.69 -7.99
C GLU A 150 32.50 -2.67 -9.15
N LEU A 151 31.48 -3.52 -9.42
CA LEU A 151 31.49 -4.45 -10.53
C LEU A 151 31.17 -3.74 -11.84
N GLU A 152 31.89 -4.08 -12.92
CA GLU A 152 31.79 -3.39 -14.22
C GLU A 152 30.38 -3.44 -14.84
N ASN A 153 29.58 -4.44 -14.50
CA ASN A 153 28.25 -4.67 -15.05
C ASN A 153 27.11 -4.26 -14.11
N ILE A 154 27.37 -3.73 -12.90
CA ILE A 154 26.33 -3.33 -11.96
C ILE A 154 26.52 -1.87 -11.56
N ASN A 155 25.52 -1.05 -11.86
CA ASN A 155 25.43 0.34 -11.42
C ASN A 155 24.30 0.50 -10.40
N VAL A 156 24.57 1.14 -9.28
CA VAL A 156 23.63 1.39 -8.19
C VAL A 156 23.45 2.89 -7.97
N HIS A 157 22.22 3.34 -8.13
CA HIS A 157 21.78 4.72 -7.99
C HIS A 157 20.94 4.85 -6.72
N PHE A 158 21.49 5.50 -5.70
CA PHE A 158 20.77 5.75 -4.46
C PHE A 158 20.00 7.05 -4.52
N SER A 159 18.74 7.02 -4.07
CA SER A 159 17.90 8.20 -3.93
C SER A 159 17.18 8.25 -2.59
N LEU A 160 17.27 9.40 -1.92
CA LEU A 160 16.58 9.65 -0.66
C LEU A 160 15.59 10.81 -0.81
N THR A 161 14.36 10.65 -0.32
CA THR A 161 13.36 11.73 -0.34
C THR A 161 13.53 12.72 0.82
N ARG A 162 14.22 12.31 1.90
CA ARG A 162 14.53 13.12 3.08
C ARG A 162 16.00 12.89 3.49
N PRO A 163 16.97 13.25 2.63
CA PRO A 163 18.39 13.02 2.92
C PRO A 163 18.87 13.84 4.11
N LYS A 164 19.92 13.35 4.78
CA LYS A 164 20.69 14.16 5.73
C LYS A 164 21.63 15.11 4.99
N GLU A 165 22.12 16.13 5.70
CA GLU A 165 23.15 17.03 5.18
C GLU A 165 24.38 16.24 4.70
N GLY A 166 24.97 16.67 3.58
CA GLY A 166 26.11 16.00 2.96
C GLY A 166 25.76 14.82 2.03
N TRP A 167 24.47 14.52 1.80
CA TRP A 167 24.05 13.52 0.82
C TRP A 167 24.47 13.89 -0.60
N LYS A 168 25.13 12.95 -1.28
CA LYS A 168 25.65 13.13 -2.64
C LYS A 168 24.88 12.35 -3.71
N GLY A 169 23.97 11.46 -3.30
CA GLY A 169 23.13 10.72 -4.22
C GLY A 169 21.96 11.55 -4.73
N MET A 170 21.05 10.89 -5.43
CA MET A 170 19.85 11.51 -5.98
C MET A 170 18.87 11.92 -4.86
N VAL A 171 17.99 12.88 -5.15
CA VAL A 171 16.93 13.31 -4.22
C VAL A 171 15.57 13.21 -4.90
N GLY A 172 14.61 12.57 -4.22
CA GLY A 172 13.24 12.44 -4.72
C GLY A 172 12.95 11.10 -5.41
N TYR A 173 12.04 11.11 -6.38
CA TYR A 173 11.63 9.92 -7.13
C TYR A 173 12.23 9.91 -8.54
N LEU A 174 12.10 8.79 -9.25
CA LEU A 174 12.52 8.65 -10.64
C LEU A 174 11.91 9.74 -11.52
N THR A 175 12.75 10.37 -12.34
CA THR A 175 12.36 11.37 -13.35
C THR A 175 12.84 10.93 -14.74
N ASN A 176 12.37 11.59 -15.80
CA ASN A 176 12.91 11.36 -17.16
C ASN A 176 14.43 11.59 -17.22
N ASP A 177 14.93 12.58 -16.48
CA ASP A 177 16.35 12.91 -16.43
C ASP A 177 17.17 11.84 -15.71
N SER A 178 16.56 11.14 -14.74
CA SER A 178 17.22 10.06 -13.98
C SER A 178 17.65 8.90 -14.87
N ILE A 179 16.95 8.69 -15.98
CA ILE A 179 17.13 7.55 -16.90
C ILE A 179 17.49 8.01 -18.31
N LYS A 180 17.99 9.24 -18.47
CA LYS A 180 18.28 9.83 -19.78
C LYS A 180 19.34 9.03 -20.57
N ASP A 181 20.29 8.43 -19.86
CA ASP A 181 21.41 7.67 -20.43
C ASP A 181 21.10 6.16 -20.52
N ILE A 182 19.92 5.74 -20.08
CA ILE A 182 19.46 4.34 -20.15
C ILE A 182 18.73 4.12 -21.46
N ASN A 183 19.19 3.14 -22.26
CA ASN A 183 18.45 2.68 -23.42
C ASN A 183 17.23 1.85 -22.98
N CYS A 184 16.14 2.54 -22.67
CA CYS A 184 15.00 1.95 -21.96
C CYS A 184 14.33 0.78 -22.71
N ASN A 185 14.40 0.76 -24.05
CA ASN A 185 13.71 -0.23 -24.89
C ASN A 185 14.44 -1.57 -25.01
N GLU A 186 15.74 -1.60 -24.74
CA GLU A 186 16.58 -2.81 -24.82
C GLU A 186 16.76 -3.50 -23.46
N ARG A 187 16.10 -2.97 -22.42
CA ARG A 187 16.23 -3.44 -21.04
C ARG A 187 14.93 -4.05 -20.55
N THR A 188 15.05 -5.04 -19.68
CA THR A 188 13.93 -5.54 -18.90
C THR A 188 13.87 -4.79 -17.57
N TRP A 189 12.71 -4.24 -17.26
CA TRP A 189 12.46 -3.41 -16.09
C TRP A 189 11.82 -4.23 -14.99
N PHE A 190 12.47 -4.33 -13.84
CA PHE A 190 11.91 -4.95 -12.63
C PHE A 190 11.56 -3.86 -11.62
N LEU A 191 10.28 -3.73 -11.26
CA LEU A 191 9.80 -2.67 -10.37
C LEU A 191 9.16 -3.27 -9.12
N CYS A 192 9.70 -2.97 -7.93
CA CYS A 192 9.15 -3.46 -6.67
C CYS A 192 9.21 -2.39 -5.58
N GLY A 193 8.08 -2.11 -4.93
CA GLY A 193 8.01 -1.08 -3.89
C GLY A 193 6.64 -0.44 -3.76
N PRO A 194 6.57 0.76 -3.13
CA PRO A 194 5.33 1.49 -2.92
C PRO A 194 4.60 1.82 -4.23
N THR A 195 3.27 1.77 -4.22
CA THR A 195 2.39 1.98 -5.38
C THR A 195 2.72 3.25 -6.16
N ASN A 196 2.94 4.36 -5.47
CA ASN A 196 3.23 5.65 -6.10
C ASN A 196 4.54 5.63 -6.90
N LEU A 197 5.57 4.93 -6.41
CA LEU A 197 6.83 4.74 -7.13
C LEU A 197 6.60 3.91 -8.39
N LEU A 198 5.87 2.79 -8.27
CA LEU A 198 5.60 1.89 -9.40
C LEU A 198 4.78 2.61 -10.49
N GLU A 199 3.69 3.28 -10.13
CA GLU A 199 2.82 3.98 -11.08
C GLU A 199 3.54 5.12 -11.80
N THR A 200 4.32 5.91 -11.06
CA THR A 200 5.09 7.01 -11.63
C THR A 200 6.12 6.48 -12.61
N THR A 201 6.82 5.40 -12.24
CA THR A 201 7.82 4.76 -13.09
C THR A 201 7.18 4.19 -14.35
N ILE A 202 6.10 3.42 -14.23
CA ILE A 202 5.37 2.85 -15.37
C ILE A 202 4.93 3.96 -16.33
N LYS A 203 4.38 5.06 -15.82
CA LYS A 203 3.96 6.20 -16.66
C LYS A 203 5.14 6.84 -17.41
N ILE A 204 6.30 6.97 -16.77
CA ILE A 204 7.53 7.47 -17.42
C ILE A 204 7.95 6.53 -18.55
N LEU A 205 7.96 5.23 -18.30
CA LEU A 205 8.34 4.21 -19.27
C LEU A 205 7.36 4.13 -20.46
N GLU A 206 6.06 4.21 -20.19
CA GLU A 206 5.02 4.27 -21.23
C GLU A 206 5.18 5.50 -22.12
N ASN A 207 5.45 6.67 -21.53
CA ASN A 207 5.71 7.90 -22.30
C ASN A 207 7.00 7.82 -23.15
N LYS A 208 7.97 7.00 -22.72
CA LYS A 208 9.20 6.70 -23.48
C LYS A 208 9.02 5.59 -24.52
N GLY A 209 7.83 4.99 -24.61
CA GLY A 209 7.51 3.94 -25.58
C GLY A 209 8.03 2.55 -25.20
N VAL A 210 8.40 2.32 -23.93
CA VAL A 210 8.85 1.01 -23.46
C VAL A 210 7.74 -0.02 -23.62
N ASN A 211 8.07 -1.15 -24.26
CA ASN A 211 7.12 -2.24 -24.43
C ASN A 211 6.68 -2.78 -23.05
N LYS A 212 5.37 -2.85 -22.82
CA LYS A 212 4.80 -3.36 -21.56
C LYS A 212 5.28 -4.77 -21.20
N ALA A 213 5.59 -5.61 -22.19
CA ALA A 213 6.14 -6.94 -21.97
C ALA A 213 7.52 -6.91 -21.29
N ASN A 214 8.27 -5.81 -21.44
CA ASN A 214 9.56 -5.62 -20.81
C ASN A 214 9.44 -5.02 -19.40
N ILE A 215 8.24 -4.71 -18.91
CA ILE A 215 8.01 -4.11 -17.58
C ILE A 215 7.38 -5.16 -16.66
N LYS A 216 8.18 -5.73 -15.78
CA LYS A 216 7.76 -6.67 -14.75
C LYS A 216 7.68 -5.95 -13.42
N TYR A 217 6.56 -6.09 -12.71
CA TYR A 217 6.40 -5.41 -11.42
C TYR A 217 5.61 -6.23 -10.42
N GLU A 218 5.98 -6.08 -9.15
CA GLU A 218 5.24 -6.57 -8.01
C GLU A 218 4.95 -5.42 -7.06
N GLY A 219 3.67 -5.17 -6.86
CA GLY A 219 3.15 -4.27 -5.84
C GLY A 219 1.86 -4.87 -5.35
N TRP A 220 1.78 -5.15 -4.05
CA TRP A 220 0.59 -5.72 -3.41
C TRP A 220 -0.69 -4.94 -3.78
N ALA A 221 -0.58 -3.61 -3.85
CA ALA A 221 -1.68 -2.71 -4.19
C ALA A 221 -1.93 -2.49 -5.70
N LEU A 222 -1.05 -2.95 -6.60
CA LEU A 222 -1.33 -2.94 -8.05
C LEU A 222 -2.05 -4.20 -8.52
N SER A 223 -2.02 -5.26 -7.70
CA SER A 223 -2.73 -6.53 -7.96
C SER A 223 -4.20 -6.51 -7.55
N SER A 224 -4.59 -5.55 -6.70
CA SER A 224 -5.99 -5.26 -6.40
C SER A 224 -6.63 -4.52 -7.58
N LYS A 225 -7.35 -5.30 -8.39
CA LYS A 225 -8.46 -4.96 -9.31
C LYS A 225 -8.83 -3.48 -9.39
N GLU A 226 -8.91 -2.97 -10.62
CA GLU A 226 -9.59 -1.72 -11.04
C GLU A 226 -9.71 -0.68 -9.93
N LYS A 227 -8.80 0.30 -9.89
CA LYS A 227 -8.88 1.46 -8.98
C LYS A 227 -10.32 1.97 -8.92
N LYS A 228 -11.07 1.58 -7.87
CA LYS A 228 -12.47 1.96 -7.71
C LYS A 228 -12.47 3.48 -7.66
N LYS A 229 -13.04 4.12 -8.68
CA LYS A 229 -13.12 5.58 -8.73
C LYS A 229 -13.81 6.03 -7.45
N MET A 230 -13.17 6.92 -6.68
CA MET A 230 -13.84 7.48 -5.51
C MET A 230 -15.13 8.15 -5.96
N GLU A 231 -16.22 7.86 -5.30
CA GLU A 231 -17.53 8.32 -5.71
C GLU A 231 -17.86 9.65 -5.05
N LYS A 232 -18.43 10.55 -5.83
CA LYS A 232 -18.88 11.86 -5.35
C LYS A 232 -20.00 11.70 -4.31
N ASN A 233 -19.94 12.51 -3.26
CA ASN A 233 -20.84 12.54 -2.10
C ASN A 233 -20.84 11.29 -1.21
N LYS A 234 -19.87 10.38 -1.35
CA LYS A 234 -19.64 9.30 -0.39
C LYS A 234 -18.82 9.78 0.80
N LEU A 235 -19.06 9.16 1.95
CA LEU A 235 -18.25 9.33 3.16
C LEU A 235 -17.21 8.21 3.24
N TYR A 236 -16.03 8.56 3.72
CA TYR A 236 -14.92 7.65 3.92
C TYR A 236 -14.42 7.78 5.35
N LYS A 237 -14.13 6.66 6.01
CA LYS A 237 -13.63 6.64 7.39
C LYS A 237 -12.24 6.00 7.46
N CYS A 238 -11.36 6.61 8.26
CA CYS A 238 -10.10 6.00 8.64
C CYS A 238 -10.35 5.03 9.80
N GLU A 239 -10.01 3.76 9.62
CA GLU A 239 -10.18 2.75 10.68
C GLU A 239 -9.17 2.88 11.84
N ILE A 240 -8.09 3.67 11.66
CA ILE A 240 -7.07 3.90 12.69
C ILE A 240 -7.48 5.07 13.61
N CYS A 241 -7.68 6.27 13.04
CA CYS A 241 -7.92 7.48 13.83
C CYS A 241 -9.39 7.89 13.91
N GLY A 242 -10.27 7.24 13.15
CA GLY A 242 -11.69 7.57 13.12
C GLY A 242 -12.07 8.78 12.25
N ASN A 243 -11.11 9.51 11.66
CA ASN A 243 -11.41 10.64 10.78
C ASN A 243 -12.39 10.26 9.67
N VAL A 244 -13.37 11.13 9.43
CA VAL A 244 -14.37 10.99 8.36
C VAL A 244 -14.18 12.10 7.35
N ALA A 245 -14.26 11.76 6.06
CA ALA A 245 -14.14 12.71 4.96
C ALA A 245 -15.26 12.47 3.94
N GLN A 246 -15.88 13.55 3.44
CA GLN A 246 -16.82 13.49 2.33
C GLN A 246 -16.14 13.87 1.02
N MET A 247 -16.38 13.07 -0.02
CA MET A 247 -15.82 13.36 -1.34
C MET A 247 -16.68 14.37 -2.10
N VAL A 248 -16.16 15.58 -2.32
CA VAL A 248 -16.84 16.61 -3.13
C VAL A 248 -16.71 16.33 -4.63
N GLU A 249 -15.61 15.71 -5.06
CA GLU A 249 -15.38 15.35 -6.47
C GLU A 249 -14.50 14.09 -6.57
N GLY A 250 -14.98 13.10 -7.32
CA GLY A 250 -14.39 11.76 -7.34
C GLY A 250 -13.28 11.57 -8.37
N LYS A 251 -12.06 11.26 -7.92
CA LYS A 251 -10.92 10.88 -8.78
C LYS A 251 -10.56 9.39 -8.59
N PRO A 252 -9.90 8.74 -9.56
CA PRO A 252 -9.45 7.35 -9.45
C PRO A 252 -8.16 7.24 -8.62
N ILE A 253 -8.10 7.94 -7.50
CA ILE A 253 -7.00 7.95 -6.55
C ILE A 253 -7.63 7.75 -5.17
N PRO A 254 -7.18 6.78 -4.37
CA PRO A 254 -7.77 6.52 -3.06
C PRO A 254 -7.45 7.67 -2.09
N LEU A 255 -8.36 7.93 -1.16
CA LEU A 255 -8.16 8.90 -0.10
C LEU A 255 -7.36 8.24 1.03
N MET A 256 -6.22 8.84 1.38
CA MET A 256 -5.28 8.26 2.34
C MET A 256 -5.39 8.95 3.70
N CYS A 257 -5.41 8.16 4.78
CA CYS A 257 -5.31 8.64 6.15
C CYS A 257 -4.51 7.63 7.00
N CYS A 258 -3.65 8.10 7.90
CA CYS A 258 -2.79 7.25 8.73
C CYS A 258 -1.95 6.22 7.95
N GLY A 259 -1.57 6.55 6.71
CA GLY A 259 -0.75 5.68 5.86
C GLY A 259 -1.53 4.54 5.17
N GLN A 260 -2.85 4.50 5.28
CA GLN A 260 -3.72 3.52 4.62
C GLN A 260 -4.86 4.18 3.84
N GLU A 261 -5.49 3.42 2.94
CA GLU A 261 -6.70 3.86 2.23
C GLU A 261 -7.88 3.94 3.21
N MET A 262 -8.60 5.06 3.16
CA MET A 262 -9.85 5.23 3.92
C MET A 262 -10.95 4.35 3.32
N GLN A 263 -11.77 3.75 4.18
CA GLN A 263 -12.84 2.84 3.77
C GLN A 263 -14.12 3.61 3.47
N GLU A 264 -14.78 3.30 2.34
CA GLU A 264 -16.09 3.84 2.00
C GLU A 264 -17.11 3.39 3.07
N MET A 265 -17.86 4.34 3.63
CA MET A 265 -18.96 4.03 4.53
C MET A 265 -20.22 3.73 3.70
N PRO A 266 -20.78 2.51 3.76
CA PRO A 266 -21.98 2.18 3.00
C PRO A 266 -23.18 2.98 3.49
N GLU A 267 -24.04 3.39 2.56
CA GLU A 267 -25.33 4.01 2.86
C GLU A 267 -26.31 2.93 3.32
N LYS A 268 -26.92 3.14 4.48
CA LYS A 268 -27.96 2.27 5.03
C LYS A 268 -29.34 2.81 4.70
N THR A 269 -30.24 1.94 4.26
CA THR A 269 -31.63 2.28 3.91
C THR A 269 -32.67 1.50 4.72
N GLU A 270 -32.25 0.41 5.37
CA GLU A 270 -33.09 -0.48 6.16
C GLU A 270 -32.73 -0.33 7.64
N GLU A 271 -33.72 -0.02 8.46
CA GLU A 271 -33.54 0.18 9.90
C GLU A 271 -33.75 -1.12 10.67
N GLU A 272 -32.72 -1.58 11.37
CA GLU A 272 -32.79 -2.73 12.28
C GLU A 272 -32.59 -2.28 13.73
N GLY A 273 -33.34 -2.89 14.66
CA GLY A 273 -33.27 -2.55 16.09
C GLY A 273 -34.15 -1.37 16.51
N ASN A 274 -33.92 -0.89 17.74
CA ASN A 274 -34.75 0.12 18.41
C ASN A 274 -34.42 1.56 17.97
N GLU A 275 -33.20 1.82 17.50
CA GLU A 275 -32.76 3.16 17.13
C GLU A 275 -33.00 3.47 15.65
N LYS A 276 -33.76 4.54 15.41
CA LYS A 276 -34.21 4.94 14.08
C LYS A 276 -33.33 6.09 13.58
N HIS A 277 -32.80 5.93 12.38
CA HIS A 277 -31.75 6.77 11.81
C HIS A 277 -32.11 7.27 10.40
N LYS A 278 -33.20 6.78 9.83
CA LYS A 278 -33.66 7.17 8.51
C LYS A 278 -34.20 8.60 8.57
N PRO A 279 -33.69 9.53 7.75
CA PRO A 279 -34.23 10.87 7.71
C PRO A 279 -35.62 10.88 7.05
N VAL A 280 -36.51 11.73 7.52
CA VAL A 280 -37.85 11.97 6.98
C VAL A 280 -37.92 13.44 6.57
N VAL A 281 -38.28 13.68 5.30
CA VAL A 281 -38.37 15.02 4.72
C VAL A 281 -39.83 15.46 4.72
N GLU A 282 -40.10 16.56 5.42
CA GLU A 282 -41.39 17.25 5.47
C GLU A 282 -41.26 18.58 4.72
N ILE A 283 -42.12 18.83 3.72
CA ILE A 283 -42.06 20.02 2.86
C ILE A 283 -43.34 20.84 3.08
N ASN A 284 -43.17 22.14 3.33
CA ASN A 284 -44.26 23.11 3.42
C ASN A 284 -43.89 24.36 2.60
N GLY A 285 -44.28 24.38 1.32
CA GLY A 285 -43.88 25.43 0.39
C GLY A 285 -42.37 25.43 0.15
N ASN A 286 -41.70 26.52 0.55
CA ASN A 286 -40.25 26.68 0.49
C ASN A 286 -39.53 26.23 1.78
N GLU A 287 -40.26 25.90 2.84
CA GLU A 287 -39.69 25.41 4.09
C GLU A 287 -39.59 23.88 4.06
N VAL A 288 -38.40 23.36 4.36
CA VAL A 288 -38.11 21.93 4.40
C VAL A 288 -37.60 21.59 5.79
N THR A 289 -38.27 20.67 6.46
CA THR A 289 -37.84 20.10 7.75
C THR A 289 -37.42 18.66 7.55
N VAL A 290 -36.21 18.32 7.99
CA VAL A 290 -35.71 16.95 7.98
C VAL A 290 -35.60 16.48 9.43
N LYS A 291 -36.29 15.41 9.80
CA LYS A 291 -36.21 14.77 11.12
C LYS A 291 -35.53 13.41 10.98
N VAL A 292 -34.71 13.02 11.95
CA VAL A 292 -33.99 11.74 11.90
C VAL A 292 -34.63 10.73 12.86
N GLY A 293 -35.09 9.61 12.28
CA GLY A 293 -35.75 8.52 12.97
C GLY A 293 -37.28 8.69 13.07
N SER A 294 -38.03 7.58 12.99
CA SER A 294 -39.48 7.57 13.28
C SER A 294 -39.76 7.76 14.78
N VAL A 295 -38.80 7.38 15.63
CA VAL A 295 -38.66 7.79 17.02
C VAL A 295 -37.42 8.67 17.07
N ALA A 296 -37.47 9.78 17.81
CA ALA A 296 -36.37 10.74 17.86
C ALA A 296 -35.06 10.05 18.24
N HIS A 297 -34.06 10.18 17.38
CA HIS A 297 -32.73 9.63 17.60
C HIS A 297 -32.06 10.26 18.84
N PRO A 298 -31.26 9.50 19.63
CA PRO A 298 -30.47 10.06 20.73
C PRO A 298 -29.53 11.19 20.28
N MET A 299 -29.33 12.21 21.12
CA MET A 299 -28.44 13.34 20.81
C MET A 299 -27.50 13.57 21.99
N GLU A 300 -26.85 12.51 22.44
CA GLU A 300 -25.90 12.52 23.55
C GLU A 300 -24.48 12.78 23.04
N GLU A 301 -23.56 13.22 23.91
CA GLU A 301 -22.18 13.55 23.52
C GLU A 301 -21.45 12.37 22.87
N ALA A 302 -21.68 11.16 23.37
CA ALA A 302 -21.12 9.94 22.79
C ALA A 302 -21.84 9.49 21.51
N HIS A 303 -23.13 9.81 21.35
CA HIS A 303 -23.99 9.27 20.31
C HIS A 303 -25.01 10.31 19.82
N TYR A 304 -24.78 10.87 18.63
CA TYR A 304 -25.64 11.89 18.05
C TYR A 304 -25.56 11.91 16.52
N ILE A 305 -26.57 12.56 15.93
CA ILE A 305 -26.54 12.92 14.51
C ILE A 305 -25.63 14.12 14.36
N GLU A 306 -24.53 13.98 13.63
CA GLU A 306 -23.57 15.06 13.38
C GLU A 306 -23.95 15.93 12.19
N MET A 307 -24.65 15.35 11.21
CA MET A 307 -24.93 16.03 9.96
C MET A 307 -26.20 15.54 9.28
N ILE A 308 -26.98 16.48 8.76
CA ILE A 308 -28.12 16.25 7.88
C ILE A 308 -27.87 16.96 6.55
N GLN A 309 -28.05 16.25 5.43
CA GLN A 309 -27.84 16.76 4.08
C GLN A 309 -29.07 16.57 3.22
N LEU A 310 -29.40 17.58 2.41
CA LEU A 310 -30.44 17.54 1.38
C LEU A 310 -29.81 17.43 -0.01
N PHE A 311 -30.43 16.62 -0.85
CA PHE A 311 -29.98 16.32 -2.21
C PHE A 311 -31.10 16.53 -3.23
N GLN A 312 -30.75 17.07 -4.39
CA GLN A 312 -31.53 16.98 -5.62
C GLN A 312 -30.73 16.17 -6.65
N GLY A 313 -31.18 14.95 -6.94
CA GLY A 313 -30.37 13.97 -7.65
C GLY A 313 -29.04 13.71 -6.92
N ASN A 314 -27.91 13.97 -7.58
CA ASN A 314 -26.57 13.82 -7.01
C ASN A 314 -25.96 15.16 -6.51
N LYS A 315 -26.73 16.25 -6.43
CA LYS A 315 -26.24 17.54 -5.95
C LYS A 315 -26.68 17.75 -4.51
N ILE A 316 -25.72 18.05 -3.62
CA ILE A 316 -26.03 18.56 -2.28
C ILE A 316 -26.56 19.98 -2.45
N VAL A 317 -27.78 20.23 -1.97
CA VAL A 317 -28.44 21.56 -2.09
C VAL A 317 -28.46 22.31 -0.77
N ALA A 318 -28.42 21.59 0.35
CA ALA A 318 -28.24 22.18 1.68
C ALA A 318 -27.66 21.14 2.64
N MET A 319 -27.01 21.62 3.70
CA MET A 319 -26.56 20.78 4.80
C MET A 319 -26.60 21.55 6.12
N LYS A 320 -26.81 20.82 7.22
CA LYS A 320 -26.68 21.35 8.57
C LYS A 320 -25.86 20.36 9.41
N GLN A 321 -24.86 20.88 10.10
CA GLN A 321 -24.19 20.16 11.17
C GLN A 321 -24.96 20.37 12.47
N LEU A 322 -25.03 19.33 13.28
CA LEU A 322 -25.67 19.36 14.58
C LEU A 322 -24.65 19.08 15.68
N LEU A 323 -24.92 19.57 16.88
CA LEU A 323 -24.13 19.33 18.08
C LEU A 323 -24.89 18.41 19.05
N PRO A 324 -24.19 17.72 19.97
CA PRO A 324 -24.85 17.02 21.06
C PRO A 324 -25.82 17.91 21.83
N GLY A 325 -26.97 17.36 22.21
CA GLY A 325 -28.05 18.04 22.92
C GLY A 325 -29.02 18.81 22.01
N GLU A 326 -28.70 19.03 20.73
CA GLU A 326 -29.66 19.58 19.78
C GLU A 326 -30.76 18.58 19.43
N LYS A 327 -31.87 19.05 18.87
CA LYS A 327 -32.86 18.14 18.30
C LYS A 327 -32.26 17.44 17.06
N PRO A 328 -32.58 16.15 16.80
CA PRO A 328 -32.15 15.44 15.61
C PRO A 328 -32.97 15.88 14.37
N GLU A 329 -33.05 17.20 14.15
CA GLU A 329 -33.79 17.82 13.06
C GLU A 329 -33.05 19.03 12.47
N ALA A 330 -33.25 19.26 11.18
CA ALA A 330 -32.74 20.43 10.48
C ALA A 330 -33.86 21.08 9.65
N LYS A 331 -33.91 22.42 9.69
CA LYS A 331 -34.84 23.23 8.91
C LYS A 331 -34.08 24.03 7.88
N PHE A 332 -34.61 24.07 6.67
CA PHE A 332 -34.03 24.74 5.51
C PHE A 332 -35.10 25.56 4.79
N VAL A 333 -34.67 26.62 4.12
CA VAL A 333 -35.50 27.38 3.18
C VAL A 333 -34.87 27.24 1.81
N LEU A 334 -35.61 26.67 0.84
CA LEU A 334 -35.11 26.36 -0.50
C LEU A 334 -36.03 26.95 -1.56
N GLU A 335 -35.43 27.49 -2.63
CA GLU A 335 -36.18 28.02 -3.77
C GLU A 335 -36.92 26.93 -4.55
N ASN A 336 -36.36 25.71 -4.60
CA ASN A 336 -36.95 24.54 -5.24
C ASN A 336 -36.94 23.35 -4.27
N THR A 337 -38.11 22.77 -4.03
CA THR A 337 -38.31 21.64 -3.12
C THR A 337 -38.69 20.34 -3.83
N GLU A 338 -38.76 20.33 -5.16
CA GLU A 338 -39.07 19.13 -5.93
C GLU A 338 -37.93 18.10 -5.88
N GLY A 339 -38.30 16.82 -5.73
CA GLY A 339 -37.37 15.69 -5.83
C GLY A 339 -36.31 15.61 -4.73
N LEU A 340 -36.56 16.21 -3.56
CA LEU A 340 -35.61 16.20 -2.45
C LEU A 340 -35.45 14.81 -1.83
N THR A 341 -34.19 14.45 -1.59
CA THR A 341 -33.81 13.32 -0.74
C THR A 341 -32.91 13.81 0.39
N ALA A 342 -32.86 13.06 1.48
CA ALA A 342 -32.08 13.39 2.66
C ALA A 342 -31.13 12.25 3.03
N LYS A 343 -29.98 12.64 3.58
CA LYS A 343 -29.07 11.72 4.24
C LYS A 343 -28.70 12.27 5.62
N ALA A 344 -28.56 11.37 6.59
CA ALA A 344 -28.17 11.69 7.96
C ALA A 344 -26.92 10.89 8.35
N PHE A 345 -25.98 11.54 9.02
CA PHE A 345 -24.77 10.93 9.53
C PHE A 345 -24.82 10.86 11.05
N CYS A 346 -24.79 9.64 11.58
CA CYS A 346 -24.59 9.35 12.99
C CYS A 346 -23.11 9.03 13.24
N ASN A 347 -22.53 9.64 14.28
CA ASN A 347 -21.11 9.49 14.61
C ASN A 347 -20.71 8.03 14.95
N ILE A 348 -21.66 7.22 15.45
CA ILE A 348 -21.50 5.79 15.73
C ILE A 348 -21.98 4.94 14.56
N HIS A 349 -23.23 5.12 14.13
CA HIS A 349 -23.91 4.17 13.24
C HIS A 349 -23.72 4.48 11.74
N GLY A 350 -23.04 5.56 11.39
CA GLY A 350 -22.70 5.89 10.01
C GLY A 350 -23.83 6.56 9.25
N PHE A 351 -23.91 6.31 7.95
CA PHE A 351 -24.69 7.11 7.02
C PHE A 351 -26.00 6.45 6.59
N TRP A 352 -27.09 7.21 6.67
CA TRP A 352 -28.44 6.74 6.46
C TRP A 352 -29.15 7.58 5.40
N ARG A 353 -29.95 6.94 4.56
CA ARG A 353 -30.67 7.58 3.45
C ARG A 353 -32.17 7.29 3.50
N ASN A 354 -32.98 8.27 3.10
CA ASN A 354 -34.43 8.13 3.01
C ASN A 354 -34.92 7.37 1.75
#